data_AF-A0A928AAL7-F1
#
_entry.id   AF-A0A928AAL7-F1
#
_cell.length_a   1.000
_cell.length_b   1.000
_cell.length_c   1.000
_cell.angle_alpha   90.00
_cell.angle_beta   90.00
_cell.angle_gamma   90.00
#
_symmetry.space_group_name_H-M   'P 1'
#
loop_
_entity.id
_entity.type
_entity.pdbx_description
1 polymer ?
#
loop_
_entity_poly.entity_id
_entity_poly.type
_entity_poly.pdbx_seq_one_letter_code
_entity_poly.pdbx_strand_id
1 'polypeptide(L)'
;MNELEKRIEAIEKRNKRVEMDKAWETSWIRRICIMILTYIVVIVYTYIVRNYDNILLSSLVPVIGFTLSTLSLNLIRKIWENNR
;
A
#
# COMPACT_ATOMS: atom_id res chain seq x y z
N MET A 1 41.06 -3.67 1.62
CA MET A 1 39.70 -4.17 1.85
C MET A 1 39.68 -5.66 1.58
N ASN A 2 39.62 -6.46 2.63
CA ASN A 2 39.58 -7.91 2.54
C ASN A 2 38.27 -8.37 1.87
N GLU A 3 38.30 -9.51 1.19
CA GLU A 3 37.11 -10.07 0.52
C GLU A 3 35.94 -10.29 1.50
N LEU A 4 36.26 -10.63 2.75
CA LEU A 4 35.30 -10.74 3.84
C LEU A 4 34.61 -9.41 4.17
N GLU A 5 35.34 -8.30 4.20
CA GLU A 5 34.76 -6.98 4.48
C GLU A 5 33.77 -6.56 3.40
N LYS A 6 34.10 -6.82 2.12
CA LYS A 6 33.18 -6.54 0.99
C LYS A 6 31.90 -7.37 1.08
N ARG A 7 32.00 -8.65 1.48
CA ARG A 7 30.83 -9.52 1.67
C ARG A 7 29.95 -9.05 2.83
N ILE A 8 30.56 -8.63 3.94
CA ILE A 8 29.84 -8.09 5.10
C ILE A 8 29.08 -6.82 4.70
N GLU A 9 29.75 -5.87 4.04
CA GLU A 9 29.13 -4.62 3.61
C GLU A 9 27.96 -4.84 2.62
N ALA A 10 28.10 -5.82 1.71
CA ALA A 10 27.03 -6.19 0.79
C ALA A 10 25.80 -6.79 1.51
N ILE A 11 26.04 -7.62 2.54
CA ILE A 11 24.99 -8.21 3.36
C ILE A 11 24.28 -7.13 4.19
N GLU A 12 25.01 -6.22 4.83
CA GLU A 12 24.44 -5.12 5.59
C GLU A 12 23.60 -4.19 4.72
N LYS A 13 24.09 -3.82 3.53
CA LYS A 13 23.33 -3.02 2.55
C LYS A 13 22.02 -3.69 2.15
N ARG A 14 22.02 -5.00 1.93
CA ARG A 14 20.79 -5.75 1.61
C ARG A 14 19.86 -5.82 2.81
N ASN A 15 20.37 -6.13 3.99
CA ASN A 15 19.58 -6.25 5.21
C ASN A 15 18.90 -4.91 5.54
N LYS A 16 19.59 -3.79 5.37
CA LYS A 16 19.00 -2.45 5.57
C LYS A 16 17.77 -2.21 4.68
N ARG A 17 17.82 -2.65 3.41
CA ARG A 17 16.65 -2.57 2.51
C ARG A 17 15.50 -3.45 2.98
N VAL A 18 15.81 -4.69 3.34
CA VAL A 18 14.81 -5.67 3.81
C VAL A 18 14.14 -5.21 5.11
N GLU A 19 14.89 -4.65 6.06
CA GLU A 19 14.33 -4.15 7.31
C GLU A 19 13.42 -2.93 7.09
N MET A 20 13.74 -2.08 6.10
CA MET A 20 12.87 -0.99 5.67
C MET A 20 11.56 -1.51 5.06
N ASP A 21 11.64 -2.52 4.18
CA ASP A 21 10.47 -3.20 3.61
C ASP A 21 9.58 -3.82 4.72
N LYS A 22 10.18 -4.57 5.65
CA LYS A 22 9.45 -5.16 6.79
C LYS A 22 8.78 -4.12 7.67
N ALA A 23 9.47 -3.01 7.95
CA ALA A 23 8.93 -1.94 8.76
C ALA A 23 7.72 -1.26 8.06
N TRP A 24 7.79 -1.09 6.74
CA TRP A 24 6.64 -0.62 5.95
C TRP A 24 5.48 -1.62 5.98
N GLU A 25 5.75 -2.91 5.79
CA GLU A 25 4.70 -3.93 5.79
C GLU A 25 4.02 -4.09 7.15
N THR A 26 4.78 -3.94 8.23
CA THR A 26 4.27 -4.00 9.60
C THR A 26 3.64 -2.66 10.04
N SER A 27 3.77 -1.61 9.23
CA SER A 27 3.23 -0.30 9.56
C SER A 27 1.71 -0.31 9.65
N TRP A 28 1.19 0.30 10.71
CA TRP A 28 -0.24 0.54 10.87
C TRP A 28 -0.78 1.53 9.82
N ILE A 29 0.09 2.40 9.29
CA ILE A 29 -0.25 3.40 8.27
C ILE A 29 -0.78 2.71 7.01
N ARG A 30 -0.13 1.63 6.55
CA ARG A 30 -0.60 0.84 5.41
C ARG A 30 -2.01 0.30 5.64
N ARG A 31 -2.25 -0.30 6.80
CA ARG A 31 -3.56 -0.89 7.15
C ARG A 31 -4.65 0.17 7.24
N ILE A 32 -4.40 1.26 7.95
CA ILE A 32 -5.35 2.36 8.12
C ILE A 32 -5.67 3.03 6.79
N CYS A 33 -4.67 3.22 5.92
CA CYS A 33 -4.91 3.76 4.58
C CYS A 33 -5.87 2.89 3.77
N ILE A 34 -5.63 1.57 3.70
CA ILE A 34 -6.50 0.66 2.95
C ILE A 34 -7.94 0.74 3.49
N MET A 35 -8.12 0.72 4.82
CA MET A 35 -9.44 0.80 5.44
C MET A 35 -10.17 2.10 5.11
N ILE A 36 -9.49 3.25 5.18
CA ILE A 36 -10.08 4.55 4.84
C ILE A 36 -10.44 4.59 3.35
N LEU A 37 -9.54 4.12 2.48
CA LEU A 37 -9.72 4.16 1.04
C LEU A 37 -10.88 3.26 0.60
N THR A 38 -10.98 2.04 1.13
CA THR A 38 -12.10 1.14 0.83
C THR A 38 -13.42 1.72 1.31
N TYR A 39 -13.44 2.34 2.49
CA TYR A 39 -14.65 3.00 3.01
C TYR A 39 -15.12 4.16 2.13
N ILE A 40 -14.20 5.03 1.69
CA ILE A 40 -14.50 6.14 0.78
C ILE A 40 -15.06 5.61 -0.55
N VAL A 41 -14.42 4.58 -1.13
CA VAL A 41 -14.88 3.97 -2.40
C VAL A 41 -16.29 3.42 -2.27
N VAL A 42 -16.61 2.73 -1.15
CA VAL A 42 -17.95 2.20 -0.90
C VAL A 42 -18.98 3.31 -0.72
N ILE A 43 -18.65 4.41 -0.02
CA ILE A 43 -19.55 5.56 0.12
C ILE A 43 -19.87 6.18 -1.24
N VAL A 44 -18.82 6.49 -2.02
CA VAL A 44 -18.96 7.10 -3.35
C VAL A 44 -19.80 6.21 -4.24
N TYR A 45 -19.52 4.90 -4.23
CA TYR A 45 -20.29 3.92 -4.96
C TYR A 45 -21.78 3.91 -4.56
N THR A 46 -22.06 3.81 -3.27
CA THR A 46 -23.43 3.76 -2.74
C THR A 46 -24.22 5.00 -3.15
N TYR A 47 -23.56 6.16 -3.23
CA TYR A 47 -24.19 7.39 -3.70
C TYR A 47 -24.51 7.36 -5.20
N ILE A 48 -23.61 6.81 -6.04
CA ILE A 48 -23.79 6.69 -7.49
C ILE A 48 -24.91 5.69 -7.84
N VAL A 49 -25.00 4.59 -7.11
CA VAL A 49 -25.89 3.46 -7.43
C VAL A 49 -27.26 3.58 -6.78
N ARG A 50 -27.48 4.57 -5.91
CA ARG A 50 -28.77 4.87 -5.30
C ARG A 50 -29.95 4.96 -6.28
N ASN A 51 -29.69 5.27 -7.56
CA ASN A 51 -30.71 5.38 -8.61
C ASN A 51 -30.70 4.24 -9.64
N TYR A 52 -29.76 3.30 -9.59
CA TYR A 52 -29.55 2.28 -10.63
C TYR A 52 -29.17 0.91 -10.03
N ASP A 53 -30.08 -0.07 -10.05
CA ASP A 53 -29.83 -1.45 -9.60
C ASP A 53 -29.01 -2.27 -10.63
N ASN A 54 -27.80 -1.81 -10.97
CA ASN A 54 -26.92 -2.51 -11.91
C ASN A 54 -25.90 -3.37 -11.15
N ILE A 55 -26.14 -4.68 -11.08
CA ILE A 55 -25.27 -5.68 -10.43
C ILE A 55 -23.83 -5.65 -10.96
N LEU A 56 -23.63 -5.33 -12.25
CA LEU A 56 -22.30 -5.20 -12.87
C LEU A 56 -21.52 -4.00 -12.33
N LEU A 57 -22.19 -2.92 -11.92
CA LEU A 57 -21.53 -1.79 -11.27
C LEU A 57 -21.12 -2.16 -9.83
N SER A 58 -21.96 -2.94 -9.13
CA SER A 58 -21.71 -3.41 -7.75
C SER A 58 -20.50 -4.31 -7.64
N SER A 59 -20.29 -5.18 -8.63
CA SER A 59 -19.16 -6.10 -8.62
C SER A 59 -17.82 -5.41 -8.92
N LEU A 60 -17.82 -4.23 -9.56
CA LEU A 60 -16.61 -3.46 -9.86
C LEU A 60 -16.04 -2.71 -8.64
N VAL A 61 -16.84 -2.47 -7.60
CA VAL A 61 -16.44 -1.73 -6.40
C VAL A 61 -15.20 -2.32 -5.72
N PRO A 62 -15.16 -3.62 -5.39
CA PRO A 62 -13.97 -4.22 -4.81
C PRO A 62 -12.77 -4.20 -5.76
N VAL A 63 -12.97 -4.29 -7.07
CA VAL A 63 -11.89 -4.22 -8.07
C VAL A 63 -11.27 -2.83 -8.10
N ILE A 64 -12.09 -1.78 -8.11
CA ILE A 64 -11.64 -0.38 -8.09
C ILE A 64 -10.98 -0.06 -6.75
N GLY A 65 -11.57 -0.46 -5.63
CA GLY A 65 -11.00 -0.24 -4.30
C GLY A 65 -9.64 -0.91 -4.14
N PHE A 66 -9.49 -2.15 -4.62
CA PHE A 66 -8.22 -2.85 -4.61
C PHE A 66 -7.18 -2.17 -5.50
N THR A 67 -7.53 -1.81 -6.73
CA THR A 67 -6.61 -1.16 -7.69
C THR A 67 -6.15 0.21 -7.19
N LEU A 68 -7.05 0.99 -6.59
CA LEU A 68 -6.68 2.27 -5.96
C LEU A 68 -5.78 2.07 -4.75
N SER A 69 -5.99 1.00 -3.97
CA SER A 69 -5.12 0.69 -2.83
C SER A 69 -3.69 0.39 -3.28
N THR A 70 -3.49 -0.38 -4.36
CA THR A 70 -2.13 -0.74 -4.83
C THR A 70 -1.35 0.49 -5.33
N LEU A 71 -2.03 1.44 -5.96
CA LEU A 71 -1.44 2.72 -6.39
C LEU A 71 -1.17 3.67 -5.22
N SER A 72 -2.13 3.82 -4.31
CA SER A 72 -2.04 4.76 -3.18
C SER A 72 -0.96 4.34 -2.17
N LEU A 73 -0.81 3.04 -1.95
CA LEU A 73 0.20 2.52 -1.03
C LEU A 73 1.62 2.82 -1.48
N ASN A 74 1.90 2.84 -2.79
CA ASN A 74 3.22 3.21 -3.31
C ASN A 74 3.55 4.69 -3.02
N LEU A 75 2.56 5.59 -3.16
CA LEU A 75 2.70 7.00 -2.82
C LEU A 75 2.92 7.21 -1.32
N ILE A 76 2.11 6.56 -0.49
CA ILE A 76 2.20 6.69 0.97
C ILE A 76 3.49 6.08 1.50
N ARG A 77 3.96 5.00 0.88
CA ARG A 77 5.27 4.43 1.18
C ARG A 77 6.39 5.44 1.00
N LYS A 78 6.38 6.18 -0.12
CA LYS A 78 7.38 7.21 -0.42
C LYS A 78 7.32 8.38 0.57
N ILE A 79 6.12 8.78 0.98
CA ILE A 79 5.93 9.83 2.01
C ILE A 79 6.43 9.34 3.37
N TRP A 80 6.14 8.09 3.74
CA TRP A 80 6.57 7.49 5.00
C TRP A 80 8.09 7.30 5.08
N GLU A 81 8.72 6.85 3.99
CA GLU A 81 10.19 6.74 3.88
C GLU A 81 10.87 8.12 3.97
N ASN A 82 10.26 9.19 3.45
CA ASN A 82 10.81 10.55 3.56
C ASN A 82 10.62 11.19 4.95
N ASN A 83 9.63 10.75 5.72
CA ASN A 83 9.31 11.33 7.02
C ASN A 83 10.02 10.60 8.19
N ARG A 84 10.91 9.65 7.88
CA ARG A 84 11.66 8.83 8.84
C ARG A 84 13.15 8.90 8.53
#